data_AF-A0A2W4YNZ4-F1
#
_entry.id   AF-A0A2W4YNZ4-F1
#
_cell.length_a   1.000
_cell.length_b   1.000
_cell.length_c   1.000
_cell.angle_alpha   90.00
_cell.angle_beta   90.00
_cell.angle_gamma   90.00
#
_symmetry.space_group_name_H-M   'P 1'
#
loop_
_entity.id
_entity.type
_entity.pdbx_description
1 polymer ?
#
loop_
_entity_poly.entity_id
_entity_poly.type
_entity_poly.pdbx_seq_one_letter_code
_entity_poly.pdbx_strand_id
1 'polypeptide(L)'
;MVIYLKVMPSQHPAETQQFNRDVQFLLKPNNPHARSLLAFIKRTIRQFELQGYVTEIDIFVEAYLRGVRHTQQRQEQIHQPKAWMRSTAYNIIRECKRDRLHYSALAFDELMEQGHGADTTSPPAVDDDAITNAINSVLRVFEALSVGDRNLIQWKVIDGLSWQEVQTRLVAEGEDRSSQATLRKRGQRALERLRRAYHIFNGEPGSPDLAHYLFDHPDDPS
;
A
#
# COMPACT_ATOMS: atom_id res chain seq x y z
N MET A 1 -2.14 44.26 -32.04
CA MET A 1 -0.86 43.62 -31.65
C MET A 1 -1.20 42.23 -31.16
N VAL A 2 -1.11 41.22 -32.04
CA VAL A 2 -1.50 39.84 -31.73
C VAL A 2 -0.27 39.13 -31.19
N ILE A 3 -0.29 38.77 -29.91
CA ILE A 3 0.78 38.00 -29.28
C ILE A 3 0.61 36.55 -29.76
N TYR A 4 1.46 36.14 -30.69
CA TYR A 4 1.62 34.73 -31.03
C TYR A 4 2.21 34.02 -29.80
N LEU A 5 1.37 33.33 -29.04
CA LEU A 5 1.80 32.26 -28.16
C LEU A 5 2.45 31.19 -29.05
N LYS A 6 3.79 31.24 -29.12
CA LYS A 6 4.61 30.18 -29.66
C LYS A 6 4.32 28.93 -28.84
N VAL A 7 3.45 28.07 -29.37
CA VAL A 7 3.28 26.69 -28.91
C VAL A 7 4.67 26.06 -28.97
N MET A 8 5.32 25.95 -27.82
CA MET A 8 6.58 25.24 -27.70
C MET A 8 6.27 23.76 -27.99
N PRO A 9 6.80 23.16 -29.07
CA PRO A 9 6.71 21.73 -29.22
C PRO A 9 7.51 21.13 -28.06
N SER A 10 6.86 20.41 -27.16
CA SER A 10 7.52 19.54 -26.19
C SER A 10 8.30 18.49 -26.98
N GLN A 11 9.57 18.80 -27.33
CA GLN A 11 10.44 17.90 -28.08
C GLN A 11 10.87 16.78 -27.14
N HIS A 12 9.98 15.80 -26.94
CA HIS A 12 10.39 14.53 -26.39
C HIS A 12 11.55 13.96 -27.24
N PRO A 13 12.51 13.26 -26.63
CA PRO A 13 13.56 12.56 -27.39
C PRO A 13 12.98 11.71 -28.51
N ALA A 14 13.71 11.53 -29.61
CA ALA A 14 13.24 10.82 -30.79
C ALA A 14 12.77 9.39 -30.45
N GLU A 15 13.44 8.76 -29.49
CA GLU A 15 13.16 7.44 -28.95
C GLU A 15 11.80 7.42 -28.22
N THR A 16 11.51 8.44 -27.41
CA THR A 16 10.21 8.59 -26.74
C THR A 16 9.09 8.82 -27.75
N GLN A 17 9.32 9.64 -28.78
CA GLN A 17 8.33 9.85 -29.84
C GLN A 17 8.05 8.58 -30.64
N GLN A 18 9.09 7.78 -30.89
CA GLN A 18 8.95 6.48 -31.56
C GLN A 18 8.16 5.51 -30.69
N PHE A 19 8.53 5.36 -29.42
CA PHE A 19 7.80 4.50 -28.47
C PHE A 19 6.31 4.91 -28.35
N ASN A 20 6.01 6.20 -28.24
CA ASN A 20 4.64 6.70 -28.18
C ASN A 20 3.84 6.33 -29.43
N ARG A 21 4.43 6.48 -30.62
CA ARG A 21 3.80 6.08 -31.89
C ARG A 21 3.52 4.58 -31.94
N ASP A 22 4.48 3.77 -31.50
CA ASP A 22 4.33 2.31 -31.51
C ASP A 22 3.27 1.83 -30.52
N VAL A 23 3.20 2.43 -29.32
CA VAL A 23 2.14 2.13 -28.33
C VAL A 23 0.77 2.61 -28.81
N GLN A 24 0.68 3.80 -29.43
CA GLN A 24 -0.56 4.27 -30.06
C GLN A 24 -1.02 3.32 -31.17
N PHE A 25 -0.09 2.80 -31.97
CA PHE A 25 -0.40 1.81 -33.00
C PHE A 25 -0.95 0.52 -32.40
N LEU A 26 -0.40 0.06 -31.27
CA LEU A 26 -0.94 -1.10 -30.54
C LEU A 26 -2.39 -0.89 -30.13
N LEU A 27 -2.76 0.33 -29.72
CA LEU A 27 -4.09 0.70 -29.21
C LEU A 27 -5.15 0.99 -30.29
N LYS A 28 -4.79 0.98 -31.58
CA LYS A 28 -5.76 1.25 -32.65
C LYS A 28 -6.96 0.30 -32.58
N PRO A 29 -8.19 0.79 -32.86
CA PRO A 29 -9.37 -0.07 -32.98
C PRO A 29 -9.10 -1.22 -33.95
N ASN A 30 -9.56 -2.43 -33.60
CA ASN A 30 -9.35 -3.66 -34.36
C ASN A 30 -7.90 -4.18 -34.42
N ASN A 31 -6.95 -3.63 -33.67
CA ASN A 31 -5.64 -4.25 -33.53
C ASN A 31 -5.73 -5.47 -32.59
N PRO A 32 -5.49 -6.71 -33.07
CA PRO A 32 -5.51 -7.91 -32.22
C PRO A 32 -4.43 -7.87 -31.13
N HIS A 33 -3.38 -7.07 -31.30
CA HIS A 33 -2.31 -6.94 -30.31
C HIS A 33 -2.72 -6.18 -29.06
N ALA A 34 -3.54 -5.10 -29.13
CA ALA A 34 -4.09 -4.46 -27.95
C ALA A 34 -5.01 -5.40 -27.16
N ARG A 35 -5.92 -6.10 -27.87
CA ARG A 35 -6.81 -7.07 -27.24
C ARG A 35 -6.01 -8.19 -26.57
N SER A 36 -4.96 -8.68 -27.23
CA SER A 36 -4.05 -9.71 -26.68
C SER A 36 -3.25 -9.21 -25.47
N LEU A 37 -2.82 -7.95 -25.45
CA LEU A 37 -2.11 -7.35 -24.33
C LEU A 37 -3.03 -7.15 -23.12
N LEU A 38 -4.20 -6.52 -23.31
CA LEU A 38 -5.16 -6.33 -22.22
C LEU A 38 -5.71 -7.65 -21.69
N ALA A 39 -5.99 -8.63 -22.58
CA ALA A 39 -6.39 -9.96 -22.15
C ALA A 39 -5.28 -10.69 -21.36
N PHE A 40 -4.02 -10.48 -21.73
CA PHE A 40 -2.89 -10.97 -20.94
C PHE A 40 -2.83 -10.30 -19.57
N ILE A 41 -2.89 -8.97 -19.50
CA ILE A 41 -2.89 -8.22 -18.24
C ILE A 41 -4.03 -8.68 -17.35
N LYS A 42 -5.26 -8.74 -17.86
CA LYS A 42 -6.45 -9.28 -17.16
C LYS A 42 -6.20 -10.66 -16.58
N ARG A 43 -5.67 -11.57 -17.40
CA ARG A 43 -5.38 -12.94 -16.99
C ARG A 43 -4.32 -12.98 -15.89
N THR A 44 -3.27 -12.17 -16.01
CA THR A 44 -2.18 -12.12 -15.03
C THR A 44 -2.64 -11.48 -13.72
N ILE A 45 -3.42 -10.38 -13.75
CA ILE A 45 -4.07 -9.83 -12.55
C ILE A 45 -4.90 -10.91 -11.84
N ARG A 46 -5.64 -11.73 -12.61
CA ARG A 46 -6.40 -12.86 -12.05
C ARG A 46 -5.52 -13.94 -11.44
N GLN A 47 -4.44 -14.32 -12.11
CA GLN A 47 -3.47 -15.30 -11.62
C GLN A 47 -2.81 -14.87 -10.31
N PHE A 48 -2.64 -13.56 -10.10
CA PHE A 48 -2.06 -12.98 -8.89
C PHE A 48 -3.13 -12.56 -7.85
N GLU A 49 -4.42 -12.78 -8.15
CA GLU A 49 -5.56 -12.47 -7.29
C GLU A 49 -5.69 -10.98 -6.93
N LEU A 50 -5.45 -10.10 -7.89
CA LEU A 50 -5.47 -8.64 -7.71
C LEU A 50 -6.71 -7.94 -8.32
N GLN A 51 -7.73 -8.69 -8.72
CA GLN A 51 -8.88 -8.19 -9.49
C GLN A 51 -9.69 -7.09 -8.78
N GLY A 52 -9.66 -7.02 -7.45
CA GLY A 52 -10.35 -6.01 -6.65
C GLY A 52 -9.51 -4.77 -6.32
N TYR A 53 -8.25 -4.72 -6.79
CA TYR A 53 -7.28 -3.71 -6.35
C TYR A 53 -6.67 -2.92 -7.50
N VAL A 54 -6.49 -3.55 -8.66
CA VAL A 54 -5.91 -2.91 -9.84
C VAL A 54 -6.66 -3.36 -11.09
N THR A 55 -6.85 -2.43 -12.02
CA THR A 55 -7.48 -2.71 -13.31
C THR A 55 -6.44 -2.97 -14.39
N GLU A 56 -6.87 -3.51 -15.52
CA GLU A 56 -5.97 -3.69 -16.68
C GLU A 56 -5.45 -2.36 -17.21
N ILE A 57 -6.25 -1.30 -17.08
CA ILE A 57 -5.90 0.04 -17.54
C ILE A 57 -4.81 0.63 -16.65
N ASP A 58 -4.90 0.47 -15.33
CA ASP A 58 -3.89 0.97 -14.38
C ASP A 58 -2.51 0.37 -14.69
N ILE A 59 -2.46 -0.95 -14.86
CA ILE A 59 -1.22 -1.66 -15.21
C ILE A 59 -0.69 -1.23 -16.58
N PHE A 60 -1.58 -1.04 -17.56
CA PHE A 60 -1.19 -0.58 -18.90
C PHE A 60 -0.60 0.83 -18.86
N VAL A 61 -1.26 1.76 -18.17
CA VAL A 61 -0.82 3.16 -18.04
C VAL A 61 0.53 3.23 -17.32
N GLU A 62 0.70 2.50 -16.21
CA GLU A 62 1.99 2.48 -15.50
C GLU A 62 3.11 1.86 -16.35
N ALA A 63 2.82 0.79 -17.11
CA ALA A 63 3.79 0.21 -18.03
C ALA A 63 4.21 1.20 -19.13
N TYR A 64 3.26 1.97 -19.66
CA TYR A 64 3.53 3.04 -20.62
C TYR A 64 4.39 4.14 -20.00
N LEU A 65 4.04 4.64 -18.81
CA LEU A 65 4.79 5.67 -18.11
C LEU A 65 6.22 5.24 -17.78
N ARG A 66 6.45 3.96 -17.44
CA ARG A 66 7.81 3.41 -17.27
C ARG A 66 8.58 3.39 -18.59
N GLY A 67 7.94 3.09 -19.71
CA GLY A 67 8.56 3.17 -21.04
C GLY A 67 8.92 4.61 -21.44
N VAL A 68 8.05 5.57 -21.17
CA VAL A 68 8.34 7.00 -21.39
C VAL A 68 9.53 7.45 -20.54
N ARG A 69 9.54 7.14 -19.24
CA ARG A 69 10.67 7.45 -18.35
C ARG A 69 11.97 6.81 -18.83
N HIS A 70 11.91 5.54 -19.25
CA HIS A 70 13.07 4.81 -19.75
C HIS A 70 13.69 5.49 -20.98
N THR A 71 12.87 5.80 -21.99
CA THR A 71 13.35 6.45 -23.22
C THR A 71 13.86 7.88 -22.97
N GLN A 72 13.25 8.62 -22.03
CA GLN A 72 13.71 9.97 -21.67
C GLN A 72 15.05 9.97 -20.92
N GLN A 73 15.22 9.06 -19.97
CA GLN A 73 16.40 9.02 -19.10
C GLN A 73 17.60 8.38 -19.78
N ARG A 74 17.39 7.32 -20.57
CA ARG A 74 18.48 6.56 -21.19
C ARG A 74 18.76 6.96 -22.63
N GLN A 75 17.83 7.68 -23.28
CA GLN A 75 17.91 7.96 -24.72
C GLN A 75 18.10 6.69 -25.56
N GLU A 76 17.57 5.56 -25.06
CA GLU A 76 17.62 4.26 -25.71
C GLU A 76 16.27 3.93 -26.33
N GLN A 77 16.31 3.35 -27.53
CA GLN A 77 15.10 2.93 -28.23
C GLN A 77 14.59 1.58 -27.71
N ILE A 78 13.29 1.52 -27.43
CA ILE A 78 12.60 0.25 -27.17
C ILE A 78 12.23 -0.39 -28.50
N HIS A 79 13.06 -1.32 -28.99
CA HIS A 79 12.88 -1.94 -30.31
C HIS A 79 11.65 -2.85 -30.42
N GLN A 80 11.18 -3.42 -29.31
CA GLN A 80 10.00 -4.30 -29.29
C GLN A 80 8.96 -3.81 -28.27
N PRO A 81 8.20 -2.74 -28.59
CA PRO A 81 7.26 -2.10 -27.65
C PRO A 81 6.22 -3.07 -27.09
N LYS A 82 5.71 -4.00 -27.91
CA LYS A 82 4.77 -5.04 -27.44
C LYS A 82 5.39 -5.96 -26.38
N ALA A 83 6.60 -6.45 -26.62
CA ALA A 83 7.30 -7.33 -25.68
C ALA A 83 7.65 -6.57 -24.40
N TRP A 84 8.15 -5.33 -24.54
CA TRP A 84 8.42 -4.44 -23.42
C TRP A 84 7.19 -4.20 -22.55
N MET A 85 6.05 -3.84 -23.16
CA MET A 85 4.80 -3.61 -22.43
C MET A 85 4.34 -4.85 -21.68
N ARG A 86 4.47 -6.04 -22.28
CA ARG A 86 4.11 -7.31 -21.60
C ARG A 86 5.01 -7.61 -20.41
N SER A 87 6.33 -7.52 -20.60
CA SER A 87 7.30 -7.78 -19.54
C SER A 87 7.15 -6.78 -18.39
N THR A 88 7.00 -5.50 -18.73
CA THR A 88 6.81 -4.42 -17.76
C THR A 88 5.50 -4.58 -16.99
N ALA A 89 4.39 -4.89 -17.68
CA ALA A 89 3.10 -5.15 -17.03
C ALA A 89 3.17 -6.33 -16.06
N TYR A 90 3.84 -7.42 -16.45
CA TYR A 90 4.05 -8.57 -15.55
C TYR A 90 4.85 -8.17 -14.31
N ASN A 91 5.92 -7.39 -14.48
CA ASN A 91 6.74 -6.92 -13.37
C ASN A 91 5.95 -6.00 -12.42
N ILE A 92 5.14 -5.08 -12.95
CA ILE A 92 4.26 -4.23 -12.14
C ILE A 92 3.28 -5.09 -11.35
N ILE A 93 2.61 -6.06 -11.98
CA ILE A 93 1.68 -6.96 -11.28
C ILE A 93 2.39 -7.75 -10.17
N ARG A 94 3.62 -8.23 -10.45
CA ARG A 94 4.45 -8.92 -9.46
C ARG A 94 4.85 -7.99 -8.31
N GLU A 95 5.20 -6.74 -8.59
CA GLU A 95 5.45 -5.69 -7.59
C GLU A 95 4.20 -5.44 -6.76
N CYS A 96 3.03 -5.21 -7.37
CA CYS A 96 1.75 -5.04 -6.66
C CYS A 96 1.43 -6.25 -5.77
N LYS A 97 1.66 -7.48 -6.23
CA LYS A 97 1.49 -8.67 -5.38
C LYS A 97 2.51 -8.72 -4.27
N ARG A 98 3.77 -8.38 -4.52
CA ARG A 98 4.81 -8.35 -3.48
C ARG A 98 4.50 -7.30 -2.44
N ASP A 99 4.08 -6.11 -2.85
CA ASP A 99 3.71 -5.02 -1.96
C ASP A 99 2.47 -5.43 -1.17
N ARG A 100 1.45 -6.03 -1.81
CA ARG A 100 0.31 -6.62 -1.10
C ARG A 100 0.71 -7.75 -0.17
N LEU A 101 1.63 -8.63 -0.55
CA LEU A 101 2.14 -9.70 0.31
C LEU A 101 2.97 -9.14 1.45
N HIS A 102 3.65 -8.01 1.25
CA HIS A 102 4.40 -7.33 2.29
C HIS A 102 3.44 -6.66 3.28
N TYR A 103 2.42 -5.94 2.79
CA TYR A 103 1.37 -5.38 3.62
C TYR A 103 0.50 -6.46 4.28
N SER A 104 0.23 -7.58 3.59
CA SER A 104 -0.55 -8.69 4.14
C SER A 104 0.27 -9.58 5.06
N ALA A 105 1.57 -9.77 4.84
CA ALA A 105 2.43 -10.49 5.78
C ALA A 105 2.69 -9.66 7.03
N LEU A 106 2.78 -8.33 6.90
CA LEU A 106 2.74 -7.43 8.05
C LEU A 106 1.39 -7.53 8.77
N ALA A 107 0.26 -7.55 8.05
CA ALA A 107 -1.08 -7.77 8.64
C ALA A 107 -1.31 -9.20 9.17
N PHE A 108 -0.59 -10.21 8.67
CA PHE A 108 -0.72 -11.62 9.06
C PHE A 108 0.14 -11.95 10.28
N ASP A 109 1.33 -11.36 10.43
CA ASP A 109 2.04 -11.34 11.73
C ASP A 109 1.20 -10.59 12.79
N GLU A 110 0.40 -9.60 12.38
CA GLU A 110 -0.54 -8.86 13.24
C GLU A 110 -1.76 -9.68 13.70
N LEU A 111 -2.18 -10.69 12.94
CA LEU A 111 -3.36 -11.53 13.22
C LEU A 111 -3.00 -12.87 13.88
N MET A 112 -1.77 -13.37 13.66
CA MET A 112 -1.28 -14.65 14.19
C MET A 112 -0.99 -14.62 15.70
N GLU A 113 -0.90 -13.46 16.33
CA GLU A 113 -0.87 -13.33 17.79
C GLU A 113 -2.28 -13.28 18.42
N GLN A 114 -3.34 -13.33 17.61
CA GLN A 114 -4.73 -13.29 18.06
C GLN A 114 -5.41 -14.64 17.85
N GLY A 115 -5.26 -15.52 18.84
CA GLY A 115 -6.15 -16.65 19.05
C GLY A 115 -7.59 -16.20 19.30
N HIS A 116 -8.51 -17.12 18.96
CA HIS A 116 -9.96 -17.13 19.23
C HIS A 116 -10.88 -16.56 18.13
N GLY A 117 -11.21 -17.48 17.21
CA GLY A 117 -12.52 -17.78 16.65
C GLY A 117 -13.53 -16.65 16.40
N ALA A 118 -13.82 -16.39 15.13
CA ALA A 118 -15.13 -15.89 14.73
C ALA A 118 -15.48 -16.42 13.34
N ASP A 119 -16.70 -16.95 13.24
CA ASP A 119 -17.30 -17.57 12.06
C ASP A 119 -17.22 -16.68 10.82
N THR A 120 -16.67 -17.25 9.74
CA THR A 120 -16.80 -16.73 8.37
C THR A 120 -18.24 -16.91 7.88
N THR A 121 -19.09 -15.93 8.19
CA THR A 121 -20.33 -15.72 7.46
C THR A 121 -20.07 -14.73 6.31
N SER A 122 -20.59 -15.04 5.13
CA SER A 122 -20.43 -14.28 3.87
C SER A 122 -20.52 -12.75 4.05
N PRO A 123 -19.73 -11.96 3.31
CA PRO A 123 -19.70 -10.51 3.49
C PRO A 123 -21.08 -9.91 3.15
N PRO A 124 -21.73 -9.18 4.08
CA PRO A 124 -22.91 -8.40 3.77
C PRO A 124 -22.56 -7.26 2.81
N ALA A 125 -23.59 -6.71 2.16
CA ALA A 125 -23.45 -5.51 1.35
C ALA A 125 -22.71 -4.43 2.15
N VAL A 126 -21.70 -3.84 1.52
CA VAL A 126 -20.84 -2.84 2.14
C VAL A 126 -21.68 -1.61 2.49
N ASP A 127 -21.88 -1.38 3.78
CA ASP A 127 -22.52 -0.19 4.32
C ASP A 127 -21.43 0.87 4.57
N ASP A 128 -21.42 1.88 3.70
CA ASP A 128 -20.43 2.98 3.74
C ASP A 128 -20.52 3.80 5.05
N ASP A 129 -21.71 3.90 5.65
CA ASP A 129 -21.90 4.58 6.93
C ASP A 129 -21.33 3.74 8.08
N ALA A 130 -21.51 2.42 8.04
CA ALA A 130 -20.89 1.51 9.00
C ALA A 130 -19.36 1.54 8.94
N ILE A 131 -18.78 1.60 7.73
CA ILE A 131 -17.33 1.77 7.54
C ILE A 131 -16.87 3.10 8.14
N THR A 132 -17.56 4.19 7.82
CA THR A 132 -17.19 5.53 8.28
C THR A 132 -17.22 5.62 9.80
N ASN A 133 -18.25 5.03 10.44
CA ASN A 133 -18.35 4.96 11.90
C ASN A 133 -17.23 4.11 12.52
N ALA A 134 -16.90 2.95 11.93
CA ALA A 134 -15.81 2.11 12.42
C ALA A 134 -14.45 2.84 12.34
N ILE A 135 -14.17 3.53 11.23
CA ILE A 135 -12.94 4.33 11.05
C ILE A 135 -12.87 5.43 12.11
N ASN A 136 -13.95 6.18 12.33
CA ASN A 136 -13.99 7.25 13.31
C ASN A 136 -13.78 6.75 14.74
N SER A 137 -14.34 5.57 15.09
CA SER A 137 -14.10 4.93 16.38
C SER A 137 -12.63 4.55 16.56
N VAL A 138 -11.99 3.95 15.54
CA VAL A 138 -10.56 3.62 15.59
C VAL A 138 -9.71 4.87 15.77
N LEU A 139 -10.00 5.97 15.05
CA LEU A 139 -9.24 7.21 15.15
C LEU A 139 -9.31 7.81 16.56
N ARG A 140 -10.49 7.86 17.18
CA ARG A 140 -10.65 8.35 18.55
C ARG A 140 -9.86 7.53 19.57
N VAL A 141 -9.88 6.21 19.41
CA VAL A 141 -9.14 5.31 20.28
C VAL A 141 -7.64 5.46 20.06
N PHE A 142 -7.21 5.57 18.80
CA PHE A 142 -5.83 5.81 18.43
C PHE A 142 -5.29 7.08 19.08
N GLU A 143 -6.06 8.17 19.09
CA GLU A 143 -5.71 9.41 19.77
C GLU A 143 -5.57 9.25 21.29
N ALA A 144 -6.26 8.31 21.91
CA ALA A 144 -6.16 8.05 23.35
C ALA A 144 -4.91 7.25 23.75
N LEU A 145 -4.17 6.66 22.81
CA LEU A 145 -2.92 5.94 23.09
C LEU A 145 -1.78 6.89 23.49
N SER A 146 -0.80 6.35 24.21
CA SER A 146 0.43 7.06 24.54
C SER A 146 1.18 7.49 23.27
N VAL A 147 1.95 8.58 23.35
CA VAL A 147 2.72 9.11 22.20
C VAL A 147 3.65 8.04 21.62
N GLY A 148 4.33 7.27 22.47
CA GLY A 148 5.24 6.21 22.04
C GLY A 148 4.54 5.06 21.31
N ASP A 149 3.38 4.62 21.81
CA ASP A 149 2.61 3.54 21.17
C ASP A 149 1.99 4.02 19.83
N ARG A 150 1.50 5.28 19.79
CA ARG A 150 1.02 5.89 18.54
C ARG A 150 2.13 6.00 17.50
N ASN A 151 3.31 6.46 17.88
CA ASN A 151 4.44 6.60 16.96
C ASN A 151 4.84 5.24 16.38
N LEU A 152 4.90 4.20 17.21
CA LEU A 152 5.20 2.84 16.75
C LEU A 152 4.17 2.33 15.74
N ILE A 153 2.88 2.47 16.04
CA ILE A 153 1.80 2.04 15.15
C ILE A 153 1.81 2.87 13.86
N GLN A 154 1.90 4.20 13.97
CA GLN A 154 1.97 5.10 12.83
C GLN A 154 3.10 4.72 11.89
N TRP A 155 4.32 4.60 12.40
CA TRP A 155 5.48 4.31 11.56
C TRP A 155 5.45 2.89 10.99
N LYS A 156 5.03 1.91 11.78
CA LYS A 156 5.09 0.51 11.38
C LYS A 156 3.95 0.10 10.47
N VAL A 157 2.73 0.58 10.73
CA VAL A 157 1.48 0.13 10.10
C VAL A 157 1.02 1.14 9.05
N ILE A 158 1.04 2.44 9.36
CA ILE A 158 0.55 3.48 8.44
C ILE A 158 1.65 3.89 7.44
N ASP A 159 2.86 4.18 7.92
CA ASP A 159 3.98 4.61 7.07
C ASP A 159 4.75 3.42 6.46
N GLY A 160 4.48 2.19 6.92
CA GLY A 160 5.04 0.96 6.35
C GLY A 160 6.54 0.74 6.59
N LEU A 161 7.15 1.44 7.55
CA LEU A 161 8.59 1.35 7.85
C LEU A 161 8.99 -0.05 8.34
N SER A 162 10.21 -0.47 8.01
CA SER A 162 10.82 -1.68 8.58
C SER A 162 11.23 -1.46 10.04
N TRP A 163 11.39 -2.54 10.81
CA TRP A 163 11.83 -2.44 12.21
C TRP A 163 13.20 -1.79 12.39
N GLN A 164 14.06 -1.89 11.37
CA GLN A 164 15.36 -1.22 11.35
C GLN A 164 15.21 0.30 11.17
N GLU A 165 14.28 0.73 10.31
CA GLU A 165 13.98 2.15 10.08
C GLU A 165 13.28 2.76 11.30
N VAL A 166 12.33 2.03 11.92
CA VAL A 166 11.70 2.42 13.19
C VAL A 166 12.75 2.61 14.29
N GLN A 167 13.69 1.67 14.44
CA GLN A 167 14.80 1.79 15.39
C GLN A 167 15.63 3.04 15.15
N THR A 168 15.95 3.32 13.88
CA THR A 168 16.76 4.49 13.49
C THR A 168 16.05 5.79 13.86
N ARG A 169 14.72 5.84 13.68
CA ARG A 169 13.89 7.00 13.99
C ARG A 169 13.77 7.26 15.49
N LEU A 170 13.61 6.20 16.29
CA LEU A 170 13.59 6.31 17.76
C LEU A 170 14.90 6.88 18.32
N VAL A 171 16.04 6.41 17.80
CA VAL A 171 17.35 6.94 18.20
C VAL A 171 17.50 8.41 17.79
N ALA A 172 16.99 8.80 16.62
CA ALA A 172 17.00 10.19 16.18
C ALA A 172 16.12 11.11 17.05
N GLU A 173 15.06 10.56 17.65
CA GLU A 173 14.18 11.27 18.61
C GLU A 173 14.72 11.27 20.04
N GLY A 174 15.89 10.70 20.29
CA GLY A 174 16.57 10.70 21.58
C GLY A 174 16.21 9.53 22.50
N GLU A 175 15.48 8.52 22.00
CA GLU A 175 15.28 7.26 22.74
C GLU A 175 16.50 6.34 22.64
N ASP A 176 16.68 5.50 23.66
CA ASP A 176 17.73 4.49 23.68
C ASP A 176 17.58 3.44 22.58
N ARG A 177 18.72 2.96 22.07
CA ARG A 177 18.76 1.97 20.99
C ARG A 177 18.23 0.61 21.45
N SER A 178 16.92 0.42 21.30
CA SER A 178 16.24 -0.85 21.56
C SER A 178 16.52 -1.90 20.48
N SER A 179 16.60 -3.18 20.85
CA SER A 179 16.75 -4.26 19.86
C SER A 179 15.50 -4.38 18.96
N GLN A 180 15.65 -4.88 17.73
CA GLN A 180 14.49 -5.10 16.85
C GLN A 180 13.47 -6.08 17.45
N ALA A 181 13.92 -7.07 18.24
CA ALA A 181 13.02 -7.98 18.95
C ALA A 181 12.21 -7.24 20.03
N THR A 182 12.84 -6.31 20.75
CA THR A 182 12.17 -5.45 21.73
C THR A 182 11.13 -4.55 21.06
N LEU A 183 11.48 -3.95 19.92
CA LEU A 183 10.55 -3.09 19.16
C LEU A 183 9.35 -3.85 18.63
N ARG A 184 9.54 -5.07 18.14
CA ARG A 184 8.44 -5.96 17.74
C ARG A 184 7.46 -6.19 18.88
N LYS A 185 7.98 -6.58 20.05
CA LYS A 185 7.16 -6.83 21.25
C LYS A 185 6.46 -5.57 21.76
N ARG A 186 7.12 -4.41 21.67
CA ARG A 186 6.51 -3.11 22.02
C ARG A 186 5.39 -2.73 21.04
N GLY A 187 5.59 -2.95 19.74
CA GLY A 187 4.56 -2.76 18.71
C GLY A 187 3.35 -3.68 18.87
N GLN A 188 3.59 -4.96 19.17
CA GLN A 188 2.52 -5.91 19.53
C GLN A 188 1.67 -5.39 20.69
N ARG A 189 2.30 -4.99 21.79
CA ARG A 189 1.59 -4.46 22.97
C ARG A 189 0.78 -3.20 22.64
N ALA A 190 1.34 -2.31 21.82
CA ALA A 190 0.65 -1.10 21.37
C ALA A 190 -0.64 -1.44 20.59
N LEU A 191 -0.56 -2.41 19.67
CA LEU A 191 -1.72 -2.87 18.89
C LEU A 191 -2.77 -3.59 19.75
N GLU A 192 -2.35 -4.42 20.70
CA GLU A 192 -3.26 -5.03 21.66
C GLU A 192 -3.97 -3.99 22.52
N ARG A 193 -3.28 -2.89 22.90
CA ARG A 193 -3.89 -1.78 23.62
C ARG A 193 -4.92 -1.04 22.74
N LEU A 194 -4.58 -0.78 21.47
CA LEU A 194 -5.50 -0.19 20.50
C LEU A 194 -6.77 -1.05 20.34
N ARG A 195 -6.61 -2.35 20.13
CA ARG A 195 -7.74 -3.29 19.96
C ARG A 195 -8.63 -3.32 21.19
N ARG A 196 -8.05 -3.44 22.39
CA ARG A 196 -8.81 -3.45 23.64
C ARG A 196 -9.60 -2.17 23.84
N ALA A 197 -8.97 -1.02 23.61
CA ALA A 197 -9.62 0.27 23.76
C ALA A 197 -10.75 0.47 22.71
N TYR A 198 -10.62 -0.11 21.52
CA TYR A 198 -11.71 -0.15 20.53
C TYR A 198 -12.91 -0.98 21.00
N HIS A 199 -12.69 -2.17 21.56
CA HIS A 199 -13.77 -3.00 22.10
C HIS A 199 -14.48 -2.32 23.30
N ILE A 200 -13.74 -1.63 24.17
CA ILE A 200 -14.35 -0.86 25.26
C ILE A 200 -15.19 0.30 24.71
N PHE A 201 -14.65 1.06 23.74
CA PHE A 201 -15.33 2.22 23.18
C PHE A 201 -16.66 1.86 22.48
N ASN A 202 -16.74 0.68 21.86
CA ASN A 202 -17.95 0.21 21.19
C ASN A 202 -18.89 -0.62 22.08
N GLY A 203 -18.59 -0.77 23.38
CA GLY A 203 -19.52 -1.34 24.36
C GLY A 203 -19.71 -2.86 24.29
N GLU A 204 -18.73 -3.63 23.83
CA GLU A 204 -18.83 -5.09 23.83
C GLU A 204 -18.80 -5.69 25.25
N PRO A 205 -19.68 -6.66 25.58
CA PRO A 205 -19.84 -7.19 26.93
C PRO A 205 -18.59 -7.96 27.39
N GLY A 206 -17.99 -7.52 28.50
CA GLY A 206 -16.83 -8.17 29.13
C GLY A 206 -15.61 -7.27 29.34
N SER A 207 -15.65 -6.00 28.93
CA SER A 207 -14.47 -5.13 29.01
C SER A 207 -14.40 -4.30 30.31
N PRO A 208 -13.27 -4.31 31.05
CA PRO A 208 -13.05 -3.50 32.25
C PRO A 208 -12.73 -2.02 31.93
N ASP A 209 -12.76 -1.16 32.96
CA ASP A 209 -12.72 0.30 32.89
C ASP A 209 -11.49 0.88 32.13
N LEU A 210 -11.75 1.83 31.21
CA LEU A 210 -10.79 2.46 30.29
C LEU A 210 -9.62 3.14 31.01
N ALA A 211 -9.88 3.72 32.18
CA ALA A 211 -8.88 4.45 32.95
C ALA A 211 -7.78 3.54 33.53
N HIS A 212 -8.04 2.25 33.73
CA HIS A 212 -7.05 1.34 34.33
C HIS A 212 -5.99 0.84 33.32
N TYR A 213 -6.28 0.88 32.01
CA TYR A 213 -5.41 0.27 30.98
C TYR A 213 -4.62 1.28 30.14
N LEU A 214 -5.07 2.54 30.08
CA LEU A 214 -4.38 3.60 29.35
C LEU A 214 -3.13 4.11 30.09
N PHE A 215 -3.00 3.85 31.39
CA PHE A 215 -1.92 4.35 32.25
C PHE A 215 -0.95 3.28 32.77
N ASP A 216 -0.99 2.05 32.25
CA ASP A 216 -0.03 1.01 32.63
C ASP A 216 1.37 1.37 32.09
N HIS A 217 2.16 1.99 32.96
CA HIS A 217 3.48 2.58 32.70
C HIS A 217 4.51 1.49 32.38
N PRO A 218 5.33 1.64 31.32
CA PRO A 218 6.27 0.61 30.90
C PRO A 218 7.60 0.55 31.69
N ASP A 219 7.73 1.22 32.83
CA ASP A 219 9.01 1.37 33.55
C ASP A 219 9.07 0.70 34.95
N ASP A 220 8.37 -0.42 35.17
CA ASP A 220 8.58 -1.22 36.38
C ASP A 220 9.50 -2.43 36.09
N PRO A 221 10.76 -2.43 36.57
CA PRO A 221 11.68 -3.54 36.37
C PRO A 221 11.42 -4.64 37.42
N SER A 222 11.01 -5.81 36.96
CA SER A 222 11.17 -7.08 37.69
C SER A 222 12.15 -7.98 36.96
#